data_AF-X1JX86-F1
#
_entry.id   AF-X1JX86-F1
#
_cell.length_a   1.000
_cell.length_b   1.000
_cell.length_c   1.000
_cell.angle_alpha   90.00
_cell.angle_beta   90.00
_cell.angle_gamma   90.00
#
_symmetry.space_group_name_H-M   'P 1'
#
loop_
_entity.id
_entity.type
_entity.pdbx_description
1 polymer ?
#
loop_
_entity_poly.entity_id
_entity_poly.type
_entity_poly.pdbx_seq_one_letter_code
_entity_poly.pdbx_strand_id
1 'polypeptide(L)'
;MNAARDNFGYFDTNFCLVAHSHVPLIFGQNKDGKCFAAKTPRAIRLGSENRRLIINPGGVGQPRDGDPRASYALYDNEAQIMYHWRVNYDITVTQKKMMEHKLPLPLVLRLNYGY
;
A
#
# COMPACT_ATOMS: atom_id res chain seq x y z
N MET A 1 8.67 1.99 -12.88
CA MET A 1 9.31 0.66 -12.86
C MET A 1 10.80 0.73 -12.53
N ASN A 2 11.56 1.69 -13.07
CA ASN A 2 13.01 1.80 -12.82
C ASN A 2 13.38 1.87 -11.33
N ALA A 3 12.73 2.73 -10.55
CA ALA A 3 13.00 2.83 -9.11
C ALA A 3 12.79 1.50 -8.35
N ALA A 4 11.73 0.74 -8.65
CA ALA A 4 11.49 -0.55 -8.01
C ALA A 4 12.57 -1.58 -8.39
N ARG A 5 13.00 -1.60 -9.66
CA ARG A 5 14.09 -2.47 -10.14
C ARG A 5 15.37 -2.23 -9.35
N ASP A 6 15.75 -0.96 -9.19
CA ASP A 6 16.98 -0.59 -8.50
C ASP A 6 16.91 -0.96 -7.00
N ASN A 7 15.72 -0.84 -6.39
CA ASN A 7 15.51 -1.17 -4.98
C ASN A 7 15.66 -2.66 -4.66
N PHE A 8 15.44 -3.58 -5.62
CA PHE A 8 15.69 -5.00 -5.39
C PHE A 8 17.16 -5.31 -5.06
N GLY A 9 18.11 -4.45 -5.46
CA GLY A 9 19.52 -4.62 -5.09
C GLY A 9 19.87 -4.26 -3.63
N TYR A 10 18.94 -3.69 -2.86
CA TYR A 10 19.18 -3.16 -1.51
C TYR A 10 18.58 -4.00 -0.38
N PHE A 11 18.02 -5.17 -0.67
CA PHE A 11 17.54 -6.12 0.33
C PHE A 11 17.75 -7.55 -0.15
N ASP A 12 17.88 -8.51 0.76
CA ASP A 12 18.10 -9.93 0.42
C ASP A 12 16.91 -10.83 0.80
N THR A 13 15.87 -10.27 1.41
CA THR A 13 14.65 -11.00 1.78
C THR A 13 13.76 -11.29 0.56
N ASN A 14 12.87 -12.29 0.72
CA ASN A 14 11.89 -12.66 -0.31
C ASN A 14 10.86 -11.56 -0.57
N PHE A 15 10.62 -10.69 0.41
CA PHE A 15 9.74 -9.54 0.26
C PHE A 15 10.24 -8.36 1.11
N CYS A 16 9.91 -7.15 0.66
CA CYS A 16 10.15 -5.89 1.34
C CYS A 16 8.83 -5.13 1.46
N LEU A 17 8.51 -4.67 2.68
CA LEU A 17 7.32 -3.85 2.92
C LEU A 17 7.72 -2.37 2.87
N VAL A 18 6.99 -1.59 2.08
CA VAL A 18 7.22 -0.15 1.91
C VAL A 18 5.93 0.62 2.13
N ALA A 19 6.05 1.92 2.41
CA ALA A 19 4.90 2.81 2.59
C ALA A 19 5.07 4.07 1.73
N HIS A 20 4.76 5.24 2.28
CA HIS A 20 4.98 6.57 1.69
C HIS A 20 4.06 6.98 0.54
N SER A 21 3.84 6.14 -0.48
CA SER A 21 2.98 6.52 -1.63
C SER A 21 1.50 6.64 -1.27
N HIS A 22 1.06 5.93 -0.22
CA HIS A 22 -0.34 5.75 0.19
C HIS A 22 -1.21 5.02 -0.86
N VAL A 23 -0.58 4.38 -1.84
CA VAL A 23 -1.23 3.62 -2.91
C VAL A 23 -0.88 2.15 -2.75
N PRO A 24 -1.84 1.23 -2.58
CA PRO A 24 -1.53 -0.18 -2.47
C PRO A 24 -1.06 -0.70 -3.82
N LEU A 25 0.16 -1.23 -3.86
CA LEU A 25 0.79 -1.70 -5.08
C LEU A 25 1.83 -2.76 -4.78
N ILE A 26 2.07 -3.63 -5.76
CA ILE A 26 3.09 -4.67 -5.70
C ILE A 26 4.04 -4.49 -6.88
N PHE A 27 5.34 -4.54 -6.59
CA PHE A 27 6.33 -4.84 -7.61
C PHE A 27 6.89 -6.23 -7.35
N GLY A 28 7.10 -7.00 -8.42
CA GLY A 28 7.79 -8.28 -8.33
C GLY A 28 8.97 -8.34 -9.29
N GLN A 29 10.02 -9.05 -8.88
CA GLN A 29 11.18 -9.38 -9.72
C GLN A 29 11.31 -10.89 -9.81
N ASN A 30 11.29 -11.44 -11.03
CA ASN A 30 11.50 -12.87 -11.25
C ASN A 30 13.01 -13.23 -11.20
N LYS A 31 13.33 -14.53 -11.27
CA LYS A 31 14.72 -15.03 -11.31
C LYS A 31 15.58 -14.46 -12.45
N ASP A 32 14.97 -14.08 -13.58
CA ASP A 32 15.67 -13.48 -14.72
C ASP A 32 15.92 -11.96 -14.53
N GLY A 33 15.57 -11.40 -13.36
CA GLY A 33 15.67 -9.98 -13.07
C GLY A 33 14.58 -9.10 -13.69
N LYS A 34 13.62 -9.70 -14.42
CA LYS A 34 12.49 -8.97 -15.02
C LYS A 34 11.55 -8.48 -13.93
N CYS A 35 11.27 -7.19 -13.95
CA CYS A 35 10.38 -6.54 -12.99
C CYS A 35 8.98 -6.34 -13.58
N PHE A 36 7.96 -6.50 -12.75
CA PHE A 36 6.57 -6.21 -13.08
C PHE A 36 5.91 -5.40 -11.97
N ALA A 37 4.80 -4.74 -12.30
CA ALA A 37 3.93 -4.06 -11.35
C ALA A 37 2.53 -4.70 -11.39
N ALA A 38 1.90 -4.85 -10.24
CA ALA A 38 0.56 -5.39 -10.12
C ALA A 38 -0.25 -4.60 -9.06
N LYS A 39 -1.57 -4.58 -9.24
CA LYS A 39 -2.48 -4.17 -8.17
C LYS A 39 -2.39 -5.17 -7.02
N THR A 40 -2.63 -4.71 -5.80
CA THR A 40 -2.63 -5.57 -4.61
C THR A 40 -3.89 -6.45 -4.59
N PRO A 41 -3.77 -7.78 -4.68
CA PRO A 41 -4.92 -8.67 -4.53
C PRO A 41 -5.29 -8.82 -3.05
N ARG A 42 -6.46 -9.40 -2.78
CA ARG A 42 -6.94 -9.63 -1.40
C ARG A 42 -6.00 -10.50 -0.57
N ALA A 43 -5.31 -11.45 -1.19
CA ALA A 43 -4.35 -12.33 -0.53
C ALA A 43 -3.15 -12.59 -1.45
N ILE A 44 -1.94 -12.58 -0.88
CA ILE A 44 -0.68 -12.80 -1.59
C ILE A 44 0.11 -13.82 -0.79
N ARG A 45 0.48 -14.93 -1.43
CA ARG A 45 1.41 -15.88 -0.82
C ARG A 45 2.83 -15.34 -0.94
N LEU A 46 3.52 -15.27 0.20
CA LEU A 46 4.89 -14.80 0.32
C LEU A 46 5.85 -15.99 0.29
N GLY A 47 7.04 -15.80 -0.27
CA GLY A 47 8.13 -16.79 -0.24
C GLY A 47 7.89 -18.08 -1.04
N SER A 48 6.73 -18.29 -1.65
CA SER A 48 6.37 -19.53 -2.36
C SER A 48 6.75 -19.55 -3.85
N GLU A 49 7.30 -18.46 -4.37
CA GLU A 49 7.58 -18.32 -5.80
C GLU A 49 9.00 -17.81 -6.01
N ASN A 50 9.58 -18.18 -7.16
CA ASN A 50 10.89 -17.74 -7.67
C ASN A 50 10.91 -16.24 -8.01
N ARG A 51 10.38 -15.41 -7.12
CA ARG A 51 10.23 -13.97 -7.27
C ARG A 51 10.40 -13.27 -5.93
N ARG A 52 11.00 -12.10 -5.96
CA ARG A 52 11.08 -11.18 -4.84
C ARG A 52 10.00 -10.11 -4.98
N LEU A 53 9.44 -9.67 -3.86
CA LEU A 53 8.34 -8.70 -3.86
C LEU A 53 8.71 -7.40 -3.12
N ILE A 54 8.25 -6.27 -3.64
CA ILE A 54 8.13 -5.01 -2.90
C ILE A 54 6.64 -4.72 -2.78
N ILE A 55 6.15 -4.52 -1.57
CA ILE A 55 4.73 -4.50 -1.28
C ILE A 55 4.39 -3.23 -0.50
N ASN A 56 3.43 -2.46 -1.02
CA ASN A 56 2.86 -1.32 -0.33
C ASN A 56 1.42 -1.64 0.09
N PRO A 57 1.07 -1.57 1.39
CA PRO A 57 -0.28 -1.83 1.85
C PRO A 57 -1.26 -0.67 1.62
N GLY A 58 -0.78 0.48 1.11
CA GLY A 58 -1.55 1.71 0.94
C GLY A 58 -1.53 2.62 2.17
N GLY A 59 -2.43 3.60 2.21
CA GLY A 59 -2.55 4.56 3.31
C GLY A 59 -3.77 4.29 4.21
N VAL A 60 -3.55 4.27 5.53
CA VAL A 60 -4.64 4.17 6.51
C VAL A 60 -5.41 5.50 6.60
N GLY A 61 -4.72 6.61 6.87
CA GLY A 61 -5.37 7.90 7.15
C GLY A 61 -5.55 8.81 5.93
N GLN A 62 -4.88 8.54 4.82
CA GLN A 62 -4.94 9.37 3.61
C GLN A 62 -4.62 8.54 2.36
N PRO A 63 -5.47 7.57 1.96
CA PRO A 63 -5.29 6.84 0.72
C PRO A 63 -5.22 7.80 -0.48
N ARG A 64 -4.44 7.46 -1.51
CA ARG A 64 -4.15 8.34 -2.67
C ARG A 64 -4.43 7.68 -4.02
N ASP A 65 -5.26 6.64 -4.03
CA ASP A 65 -5.52 5.81 -5.21
C ASP A 65 -6.95 5.90 -5.75
N GLY A 66 -7.72 6.91 -5.33
CA GLY A 66 -9.10 7.10 -5.76
C GLY A 66 -10.14 6.29 -4.96
N ASP A 67 -9.69 5.48 -3.99
CA ASP A 67 -10.55 4.78 -3.03
C ASP A 67 -10.39 5.42 -1.65
N PRO A 68 -11.42 6.11 -1.11
CA PRO A 68 -11.31 6.84 0.15
C PRO A 68 -11.24 5.92 1.37
N ARG A 69 -11.47 4.60 1.23
CA ARG A 69 -11.38 3.65 2.34
C ARG A 69 -9.95 3.50 2.83
N ALA A 70 -9.79 3.40 4.14
CA ALA A 70 -8.50 3.14 4.77
C ALA A 70 -7.92 1.82 4.22
N SER A 71 -6.62 1.82 3.91
CA SER A 71 -5.90 0.69 3.32
C SER A 71 -4.85 0.16 4.27
N TYR A 72 -4.85 -1.14 4.51
CA TYR A 72 -3.84 -1.82 5.33
C TYR A 72 -3.67 -3.28 4.89
N ALA A 73 -2.67 -3.94 5.45
CA ALA A 73 -2.47 -5.37 5.25
C ALA A 73 -2.22 -6.09 6.59
N LEU A 74 -2.66 -7.35 6.65
CA LEU A 74 -2.34 -8.27 7.73
C LEU A 74 -1.34 -9.30 7.20
N TYR A 75 -0.24 -9.50 7.92
CA TYR A 75 0.75 -10.53 7.61
C TYR A 75 0.57 -11.72 8.54
N ASP A 76 0.26 -12.88 7.95
CA ASP A 76 0.24 -14.17 8.62
C ASP A 76 1.59 -14.86 8.41
N ASN A 77 2.38 -14.97 9.49
CA ASN A 77 3.72 -15.53 9.44
C ASN A 77 3.74 -17.07 9.41
N GLU A 78 2.67 -17.75 9.83
CA GLU A 78 2.60 -19.21 9.80
C GLU A 78 2.21 -19.66 8.40
N ALA A 79 1.16 -19.05 7.84
CA ALA A 79 0.70 -19.33 6.49
C ALA A 79 1.61 -18.73 5.39
N GLN A 80 2.45 -17.75 5.75
CA GLN A 80 3.21 -16.91 4.82
C GLN A 80 2.28 -16.24 3.79
N ILE A 81 1.21 -15.60 4.28
CA ILE A 81 0.22 -14.91 3.46
C ILE A 81 0.09 -13.47 3.94
N MET A 82 0.06 -12.53 3.00
CA MET A 82 -0.37 -11.16 3.27
C MET A 82 -1.80 -10.96 2.76
N TYR A 83 -2.68 -10.51 3.63
CA TYR A 83 -4.06 -10.14 3.31
C TYR A 83 -4.20 -8.62 3.20
N HIS A 84 -4.69 -8.13 2.07
CA HIS A 84 -4.96 -6.70 1.87
C HIS A 84 -6.42 -6.38 2.16
N TRP A 85 -6.63 -5.30 2.91
CA TRP A 85 -7.95 -4.88 3.36
C TRP A 85 -8.21 -3.41 3.07
N ARG A 86 -9.49 -3.15 2.77
CA ARG A 86 -10.08 -1.81 2.71
C ARG A 86 -11.22 -1.74 3.69
N VAL A 87 -11.24 -0.70 4.52
CA VAL A 87 -12.28 -0.50 5.53
C VAL A 87 -12.84 0.91 5.46
N ASN A 88 -14.17 1.01 5.54
CA ASN A 88 -14.85 2.29 5.67
C ASN A 88 -14.52 2.90 7.03
N TYR A 89 -14.38 4.22 7.07
CA TYR A 89 -14.31 4.99 8.30
C TYR A 89 -15.13 6.26 8.14
N ASP A 90 -15.47 6.89 9.26
CA ASP A 90 -16.20 8.16 9.23
C ASP A 90 -15.26 9.31 8.82
N ILE A 91 -15.27 9.59 7.52
CA ILE A 91 -14.50 10.70 6.92
C ILE A 91 -14.97 12.03 7.49
N THR A 92 -16.29 12.20 7.70
CA THR A 92 -16.89 13.45 8.19
C THR A 92 -16.40 13.79 9.59
N VAL A 93 -16.29 12.81 10.49
CA VAL A 93 -15.72 13.01 11.84
C VAL A 93 -14.27 13.49 11.76
N THR A 94 -13.47 12.93 10.85
CA THR A 94 -12.08 13.35 10.66
C THR A 94 -12.00 14.76 10.09
N GLN A 95 -12.79 15.04 9.04
CA GLN A 95 -12.85 16.36 8.41
C GLN A 95 -13.28 17.46 9.39
N LYS A 96 -14.28 17.19 10.23
CA LYS A 96 -14.73 18.14 11.26
C LYS A 96 -13.57 18.51 12.20
N LYS A 97 -12.84 17.52 12.71
CA LYS A 97 -11.65 17.76 13.56
C LYS A 97 -10.58 18.57 12.82
N MET A 98 -10.32 18.25 11.56
CA MET A 98 -9.35 19.01 10.75
C MET A 98 -9.75 20.48 10.58
N MET A 99 -11.05 20.74 10.37
CA MET A 99 -11.60 22.10 10.26
C MET A 99 -11.55 22.86 11.59
N GLU A 100 -11.85 22.19 12.71
CA GLU A 100 -11.70 22.75 14.07
C GLU A 100 -10.25 23.21 14.34
N HIS A 101 -9.27 22.48 13.81
CA HIS A 101 -7.85 22.82 13.85
C HIS A 101 -7.38 23.73 12.70
N LYS A 102 -8.30 24.30 11.91
CA LYS A 102 -8.02 25.24 10.83
C LYS A 102 -7.02 24.71 9.79
N LEU A 103 -7.03 23.40 9.53
CA LEU A 103 -6.20 22.82 8.48
C LEU A 103 -6.67 23.29 7.09
N PRO A 104 -5.75 23.40 6.10
CA PRO A 104 -6.10 23.81 4.75
C PRO A 104 -7.23 22.97 4.15
N LEU A 105 -8.26 23.64 3.63
CA LEU A 105 -9.45 22.99 3.05
C LEU A 105 -9.12 21.91 2.00
N PRO A 106 -8.11 22.05 1.11
CA PRO A 106 -7.73 20.98 0.20
C PRO A 106 -7.31 19.67 0.91
N LEU A 107 -6.69 19.76 2.10
CA LEU A 107 -6.30 18.59 2.88
C LEU A 107 -7.50 17.90 3.53
N VAL A 108 -8.54 18.66 3.84
CA VAL A 108 -9.79 18.15 4.40
C VAL A 108 -10.58 17.42 3.31
N LEU A 109 -10.81 18.10 2.18
CA LEU A 109 -11.69 17.59 1.12
C LEU A 109 -11.13 16.36 0.40
N ARG A 110 -9.80 16.25 0.24
CA ARG A 110 -9.16 15.11 -0.42
C ARG A 110 -9.49 13.75 0.19
N LEU A 111 -9.83 13.70 1.48
CA LEU A 111 -10.22 12.45 2.14
C LEU A 111 -11.46 11.80 1.53
N ASN A 112 -12.40 12.60 0.98
CA ASN A 112 -13.61 12.08 0.32
C ASN A 112 -13.30 11.34 -0.99
N TYR A 113 -12.16 11.64 -1.61
CA TYR A 113 -11.81 11.16 -2.95
C TYR A 113 -10.68 10.13 -2.93
N GLY A 114 -10.04 9.91 -1.78
CA GLY A 114 -8.81 9.11 -1.71
C GLY A 114 -7.70 9.72 -2.58
N TYR A 115 -7.49 11.04 -2.45
CA TYR A 115 -6.43 11.81 -3.14
C TYR A 115 -5.38 12.29 -2.16
#